data_AF-A0A3D1THW7-F1
#
_entry.id   AF-A0A3D1THW7-F1
#
_cell.length_a   1.000
_cell.length_b   1.000
_cell.length_c   1.000
_cell.angle_alpha   90.00
_cell.angle_beta   90.00
_cell.angle_gamma   90.00
#
_symmetry.space_group_name_H-M   'P 1'
#
loop_
_entity.id
_entity.type
_entity.pdbx_description
1 polymer ?
#
loop_
_entity_poly.entity_id
_entity_poly.type
_entity_poly.pdbx_seq_one_letter_code
_entity_poly.pdbx_strand_id
1 'polypeptide(L)'
;DPKTFSDSLYLQRQWQRLTLFLRQPGAPIDNNGCERALKKPTLHRKNSLFNTTRSGARLGDLYLSIIYTCRLNQTNAFHTMTTLSENQERVVANPQQ
;
A
#
# COMPACT_ATOMS: atom_id res chain seq x y z
N ASP A 1 -20.56 11.54 28.56
CA ASP A 1 -19.93 12.43 27.57
C ASP A 1 -20.52 12.12 26.19
N PRO A 2 -21.09 13.11 25.48
CA PRO A 2 -21.63 12.94 24.13
C PRO A 2 -20.64 12.32 23.12
N LYS A 3 -19.31 12.47 23.30
CA LYS A 3 -18.32 11.77 22.46
C LYS A 3 -18.39 10.24 22.62
N THR A 4 -18.43 9.75 23.86
CA THR A 4 -18.47 8.30 24.14
C THR A 4 -19.73 7.64 23.57
N PHE A 5 -20.86 8.36 23.54
CA PHE A 5 -22.10 7.89 22.93
C PHE A 5 -22.02 7.83 21.40
N SER A 6 -21.33 8.78 20.76
CA SER A 6 -21.07 8.74 19.32
C SER A 6 -20.13 7.59 18.93
N ASP A 7 -19.13 7.31 19.76
CA ASP A 7 -18.15 6.24 19.51
C ASP A 7 -18.80 4.85 19.59
N SER A 8 -19.70 4.62 20.56
CA SER A 8 -20.42 3.34 20.67
C SER A 8 -21.36 3.11 19.49
N LEU A 9 -22.06 4.14 19.01
CA LEU A 9 -22.89 4.08 17.80
C LEU A 9 -22.07 3.80 16.55
N TYR A 10 -20.86 4.38 16.45
CA TYR A 10 -19.94 4.08 15.35
C TYR A 10 -19.50 2.62 15.35
N LEU A 11 -19.07 2.09 16.50
CA LEU A 11 -18.66 0.70 16.63
C LEU A 11 -19.79 -0.28 16.32
N GLN A 12 -21.01 0.00 16.79
CA GLN A 12 -22.18 -0.82 16.46
C GLN A 12 -22.44 -0.86 14.96
N ARG A 13 -22.33 0.28 14.26
CA ARG A 13 -22.47 0.35 12.79
C ARG A 13 -21.38 -0.42 12.05
N GLN A 14 -20.17 -0.49 12.60
CA GLN A 14 -19.04 -1.22 11.99
C GLN A 14 -18.93 -2.67 12.44
N TRP A 15 -19.75 -3.13 13.40
CA TRP A 15 -19.61 -4.43 14.05
C TRP A 15 -19.57 -5.60 13.07
N GLN A 16 -20.37 -5.57 12.02
CA GLN A 16 -20.38 -6.60 10.98
C GLN A 16 -19.04 -6.67 10.23
N ARG A 17 -18.32 -5.56 10.07
CA ARG A 17 -16.98 -5.56 9.44
C ARG A 17 -15.91 -6.00 10.42
N LEU A 18 -15.98 -5.52 11.66
CA LEU A 18 -15.05 -5.88 12.74
C LEU A 18 -15.08 -7.37 13.11
N THR A 19 -16.22 -8.04 12.88
CA THR A 19 -16.40 -9.47 13.15
C THR A 19 -16.28 -10.37 11.91
N LEU A 20 -15.77 -9.86 10.79
CA LEU A 20 -15.68 -10.62 9.53
C LEU A 20 -14.86 -11.92 9.68
N PHE A 21 -13.84 -11.93 10.54
CA PHE A 21 -13.01 -13.10 10.82
C PHE A 21 -13.80 -14.31 11.35
N LEU A 22 -15.00 -14.11 11.91
CA LEU A 22 -15.89 -15.20 12.34
C LEU A 22 -16.64 -15.86 11.18
N ARG A 23 -16.72 -15.21 10.01
CA ARG A 23 -17.52 -15.66 8.86
C ARG A 23 -16.67 -16.03 7.64
N GLN A 24 -15.49 -15.42 7.49
CA GLN A 24 -14.59 -15.64 6.36
C GLN A 24 -13.34 -16.40 6.81
N PRO A 25 -13.15 -17.66 6.38
CA PRO A 25 -11.91 -18.40 6.62
C PRO A 25 -10.70 -17.63 6.07
N GLY A 26 -9.64 -17.56 6.87
CA GLY A 26 -8.39 -16.86 6.52
C GLY A 26 -8.39 -15.35 6.72
N ALA A 27 -9.52 -14.73 7.09
CA ALA A 27 -9.54 -13.32 7.44
C ALA A 27 -8.83 -13.09 8.79
N PRO A 28 -7.83 -12.20 8.87
CA PRO A 28 -7.13 -11.92 10.11
C PRO A 28 -8.04 -11.19 11.12
N ILE A 29 -7.81 -11.44 12.41
CA ILE A 29 -8.54 -10.78 13.50
C ILE A 29 -8.15 -9.30 13.64
N ASP A 30 -6.92 -8.96 13.25
CA ASP A 30 -6.35 -7.62 13.34
C ASP A 30 -6.05 -7.02 11.95
N ASN A 31 -5.89 -5.70 11.93
CA ASN A 31 -5.58 -4.94 10.72
C ASN A 31 -4.08 -4.63 10.59
N ASN A 32 -3.20 -5.29 11.36
CA ASN A 32 -1.78 -4.93 11.44
C ASN A 32 -1.10 -5.04 10.07
N GLY A 33 -1.54 -5.98 9.22
CA GLY A 33 -1.07 -6.12 7.85
C GLY A 33 -1.24 -4.83 7.04
N CYS A 34 -2.46 -4.31 6.98
CA CYS A 34 -2.79 -3.09 6.25
C CYS A 34 -2.14 -1.86 6.88
N GLU A 35 -2.14 -1.75 8.21
CA GLU A 35 -1.51 -0.62 8.91
C GLU A 35 -0.02 -0.53 8.61
N ARG A 36 0.70 -1.66 8.64
CA ARG A 36 2.12 -1.70 8.25
C ARG A 36 2.31 -1.31 6.79
N ALA A 37 1.42 -1.74 5.89
CA ALA A 37 1.47 -1.38 4.48
C ALA A 37 1.28 0.13 4.29
N LEU A 38 0.29 0.75 4.95
CA LEU A 38 -0.01 2.18 4.88
C LEU A 38 1.03 3.06 5.58
N LYS A 39 1.75 2.53 6.57
CA LYS A 39 2.81 3.25 7.27
C LYS A 39 3.98 3.60 6.33
N LYS A 40 4.27 2.76 5.34
CA LYS A 40 5.39 2.96 4.40
C LYS A 40 5.22 4.18 3.50
N PRO A 41 4.12 4.37 2.75
CA PRO A 41 3.91 5.59 1.96
C PRO A 41 3.79 6.83 2.85
N THR A 42 3.23 6.71 4.06
CA THR A 42 3.18 7.82 5.02
C THR A 42 4.58 8.28 5.44
N LEU A 43 5.48 7.34 5.74
CA LEU A 43 6.87 7.63 6.06
C LEU A 43 7.63 8.18 4.85
N HIS A 44 7.41 7.62 3.65
CA HIS A 44 7.99 8.13 2.42
C HIS A 44 7.63 9.60 2.21
N ARG A 45 6.33 9.92 2.25
CA ARG A 45 5.83 11.30 2.13
C ARG A 45 6.48 12.24 3.16
N LYS A 46 6.63 11.79 4.41
CA LYS A 46 7.28 12.57 5.47
C LYS A 46 8.77 12.82 5.17
N ASN A 47 9.46 11.85 4.57
CA ASN A 47 10.89 11.90 4.31
C ASN A 47 11.26 12.50 2.94
N SER A 48 10.31 12.70 2.02
CA SER A 48 10.59 13.26 0.69
C SER A 48 10.89 14.76 0.66
N LEU A 49 10.95 15.44 1.83
CA LEU A 49 11.37 16.85 1.99
C LEU A 49 10.81 17.81 0.92
N PHE A 50 9.53 17.62 0.56
CA PHE A 50 8.83 18.31 -0.53
C PHE A 50 9.38 17.99 -1.93
N ASN A 51 8.50 17.47 -2.79
CA ASN A 51 8.83 17.28 -4.21
C ASN A 51 8.71 18.62 -4.94
N THR A 52 9.77 19.04 -5.62
CA THR A 52 9.81 20.30 -6.40
C THR A 52 8.79 20.33 -7.54
N THR A 53 8.47 19.17 -8.12
CA THR A 53 7.53 19.05 -9.24
C THR A 53 6.54 17.90 -9.03
N ARG A 54 5.36 18.03 -9.63
CA ARG A 54 4.34 16.94 -9.64
C ARG A 54 4.86 15.68 -10.31
N SER A 55 5.65 15.83 -11.37
CA SER A 55 6.28 14.70 -12.07
C SER A 55 7.29 13.97 -11.19
N GLY A 56 8.10 14.71 -10.42
CA GLY A 56 9.02 14.13 -9.43
C GLY A 56 8.29 13.37 -8.32
N ALA A 57 7.19 13.93 -7.82
CA ALA A 57 6.35 13.24 -6.84
C ALA A 57 5.79 11.92 -7.38
N ARG A 58 5.24 11.95 -8.60
CA ARG A 58 4.70 10.76 -9.27
C ARG A 58 5.77 9.69 -9.50
N LEU A 59 6.98 10.10 -9.86
CA LEU A 59 8.10 9.19 -10.04
C LEU A 59 8.54 8.56 -8.71
N GLY A 60 8.58 9.34 -7.64
CA GLY A 60 8.83 8.83 -6.28
C GLY A 60 7.80 7.78 -5.84
N ASP A 61 6.51 8.06 -6.07
CA ASP A 61 5.42 7.12 -5.78
C ASP A 61 5.51 5.83 -6.60
N LEU A 62 5.94 5.93 -7.87
CA LEU A 62 6.18 4.77 -8.75
C LEU A 62 7.30 3.89 -8.20
N TYR A 63 8.46 4.48 -7.87
CA TYR A 63 9.59 3.74 -7.31
C TYR A 63 9.23 3.08 -5.97
N LEU A 64 8.53 3.80 -5.09
CA LEU A 64 8.06 3.25 -3.83
C LEU A 64 7.18 2.01 -4.06
N SER A 65 6.26 2.10 -5.02
CA SER A 65 5.36 1.00 -5.36
C SER A 65 6.12 -0.22 -5.86
N ILE A 66 7.07 -0.06 -6.79
CA ILE A 66 7.90 -1.15 -7.32
C ILE A 66 8.73 -1.80 -6.21
N ILE A 67 9.44 -0.98 -5.42
CA ILE A 67 10.32 -1.47 -4.36
C ILE A 67 9.51 -2.26 -3.32
N TYR A 68 8.34 -1.77 -2.94
CA TYR A 68 7.53 -2.42 -1.91
C TYR A 68 6.87 -3.70 -2.44
N THR A 69 6.41 -3.71 -3.70
CA THR A 69 5.95 -4.94 -4.37
C THR A 69 7.05 -6.00 -4.41
N CYS A 70 8.27 -5.61 -4.79
CA CYS A 70 9.40 -6.55 -4.80
C CYS A 70 9.69 -7.09 -3.39
N ARG A 71 9.64 -6.22 -2.37
CA ARG A 71 9.83 -6.63 -0.97
C ARG A 71 8.77 -7.61 -0.48
N LEU A 72 7.51 -7.41 -0.84
CA LEU A 72 6.41 -8.32 -0.50
C LEU A 72 6.58 -9.68 -1.17
N ASN A 73 7.13 -9.71 -2.39
CA ASN A 73 7.41 -10.93 -3.14
C ASN A 73 8.81 -11.51 -2.91
N GLN A 74 9.59 -10.93 -1.99
CA GLN A 74 10.97 -11.34 -1.70
C GLN A 74 11.90 -11.35 -2.94
N THR A 75 11.66 -10.42 -3.88
CA THR A 75 12.46 -10.25 -5.09
C THR A 75 13.35 -9.02 -5.02
N ASN A 76 14.40 -8.98 -5.85
CA ASN A 76 15.33 -7.87 -5.91
C ASN A 76 14.74 -6.72 -6.75
N ALA A 77 14.46 -5.59 -6.10
CA ALA A 77 13.88 -4.42 -6.76
C ALA A 77 14.81 -3.82 -7.84
N PHE A 78 16.12 -3.78 -7.60
CA PHE A 78 17.08 -3.24 -8.57
C PHE A 78 17.12 -4.08 -9.84
N HIS A 79 17.12 -5.40 -9.68
CA HIS A 79 17.03 -6.33 -10.81
C HIS A 79 15.74 -6.08 -11.61
N THR A 80 14.57 -6.06 -10.94
CA THR A 80 13.29 -5.79 -11.61
C THR A 80 13.29 -4.47 -12.38
N MET A 81 13.79 -3.38 -11.78
CA MET A 81 13.85 -2.08 -12.45
C MET A 81 14.81 -2.09 -13.65
N THR A 82 15.94 -2.78 -13.53
CA THR A 82 16.92 -2.92 -14.63
C THR A 82 16.30 -3.70 -15.79
N THR A 83 15.67 -4.85 -15.50
CA THR A 83 14.99 -5.66 -16.51
C THR A 83 13.86 -4.88 -17.20
N LEU A 84 13.06 -4.11 -16.45
CA LEU A 84 12.01 -3.27 -17.02
C LEU A 84 12.58 -2.17 -17.94
N SER A 85 13.69 -1.56 -17.56
CA SER A 85 14.37 -0.53 -18.36
C SER A 85 14.93 -1.12 -19.66
N GLU A 86 15.55 -2.30 -19.60
CA GLU A 86 16.14 -2.98 -20.76
C GLU A 86 15.08 -3.50 -21.74
N ASN A 87 13.90 -3.86 -21.22
CA ASN A 87 12.81 -4.46 -21.99
C ASN A 87 11.65 -3.48 -22.25
N GLN A 88 11.88 -2.17 -22.16
CA GLN A 88 10.81 -1.17 -22.18
C GLN A 88 9.88 -1.31 -23.39
N GLU A 89 10.42 -1.52 -24.60
CA GLU A 89 9.62 -1.70 -25.82
C GLU A 89 8.70 -2.92 -25.75
N ARG A 90 9.21 -4.06 -25.23
CA ARG A 90 8.46 -5.30 -25.08
C ARG A 90 7.35 -5.16 -24.06
N VAL A 91 7.62 -4.50 -22.93
CA VAL A 91 6.65 -4.26 -21.85
C VAL A 91 5.54 -3.31 -22.31
N VAL A 92 5.87 -2.28 -23.09
CA VAL A 92 4.86 -1.38 -23.69
C VAL A 92 3.98 -2.12 -24.68
N ALA A 93 4.56 -3.02 -25.49
CA ALA A 93 3.80 -3.84 -26.44
C ALA A 93 2.90 -4.89 -25.75
N ASN A 94 3.32 -5.43 -24.60
CA ASN A 94 2.60 -6.49 -23.87
C ASN A 94 2.60 -6.26 -22.34
N PRO A 95 1.77 -5.33 -21.82
CA PRO A 95 1.80 -4.93 -20.42
C PRO A 95 1.23 -5.96 -19.42
N GLN A 96 0.72 -7.10 -19.89
CA GLN A 96 0.17 -8.17 -19.03
C GLN A 96 1.17 -9.30 -18.74
N GLN A 97 2.34 -9.31 -19.40
CA GLN A 97 3.43 -10.27 -19.15
C GLN A 97 4.36 -9.79 -18.04
#